data_AF-A0A944RS23-F1
#
_entry.id   AF-A0A944RS23-F1
#
_cell.length_a   1.000
_cell.length_b   1.000
_cell.length_c   1.000
_cell.angle_alpha   90.00
_cell.angle_beta   90.00
_cell.angle_gamma   90.00
#
_symmetry.space_group_name_H-M   'P 1'
#
loop_
_entity.id
_entity.type
_entity.pdbx_description
1 polymer ?
#
loop_
_entity_poly.entity_id
_entity_poly.type
_entity_poly.pdbx_seq_one_letter_code
_entity_poly.pdbx_strand_id
1 'polypeptide(L)' 'IWFAQTPQAFRYSVIKNAHEHAKDAGFFGTDDASLVEFTGAKVKMVKGSRMNIKITTKEDLLLAEALIAAGLV' A
#
# COMPACT_ATOMS: atom_id res chain seq x y z
N ILE A 1 10.14 -5.24 -11.18
CA ILE A 1 9.11 -4.20 -10.92
C ILE A 1 8.00 -4.87 -10.12
N TRP A 2 7.47 -4.21 -9.08
CA TRP A 2 6.46 -4.75 -8.15
C TRP A 2 5.25 -3.81 -8.09
N PHE A 3 4.09 -4.32 -7.66
CA PHE A 3 2.91 -3.52 -7.34
C PHE A 3 2.81 -3.35 -5.83
N ALA A 4 2.81 -2.12 -5.34
CA ALA A 4 2.53 -1.84 -3.93
C ALA A 4 1.05 -2.14 -3.64
N GLN A 5 0.79 -2.90 -2.57
CA GLN A 5 -0.54 -3.27 -2.10
C GLN A 5 -0.68 -2.95 -0.61
N THR A 6 -1.90 -3.04 -0.09
CA THR A 6 -2.21 -2.97 1.34
C THR A 6 -2.72 -4.34 1.84
N PRO A 7 -2.65 -4.64 3.15
CA PRO A 7 -2.14 -3.82 4.25
C PRO A 7 -0.64 -3.52 4.14
N GLN A 8 -0.25 -2.30 4.51
CA GLN A 8 1.14 -1.95 4.78
C GLN A 8 1.31 -1.82 6.29
N ALA A 9 2.28 -2.51 6.87
CA ALA A 9 2.42 -2.64 8.32
C ALA A 9 3.74 -2.05 8.81
N PHE A 10 3.64 -1.15 9.78
CA PHE A 10 4.77 -0.44 10.37
C PHE A 10 4.62 -0.34 11.89
N ARG A 11 5.74 -0.16 12.59
CA ARG A 11 5.68 0.30 13.98
C ARG A 11 5.13 1.71 14.00
N TYR A 12 4.23 2.00 14.94
CA TYR A 12 3.58 3.31 15.05
C TYR A 12 4.59 4.48 15.09
N SER A 13 5.66 4.35 15.90
CA SER A 13 6.69 5.39 16.01
C SER A 13 7.41 5.66 14.69
N VAL A 14 7.64 4.62 13.88
CA VAL A 14 8.31 4.73 12.58
C VAL A 14 7.41 5.46 11.58
N ILE A 15 6.16 5.00 11.44
CA ILE A 15 5.25 5.61 10.46
C ILE A 15 4.88 7.05 10.84
N LYS A 16 4.68 7.33 12.13
CA LYS A 16 4.45 8.70 12.62
C LYS A 16 5.61 9.63 12.25
N ASN A 17 6.85 9.23 12.55
CA ASN A 17 8.03 10.03 12.24
C ASN A 17 8.17 10.25 10.72
N ALA A 18 7.91 9.21 9.91
CA ALA A 18 7.96 9.31 8.45
C ALA A 18 6.96 10.33 7.90
N HIS A 19 5.71 10.32 8.38
CA HIS A 19 4.70 11.32 8.00
C HIS A 19 5.09 12.73 8.43
N GLU A 20 5.62 12.91 9.65
CA GLU A 20 6.09 14.22 10.15
C GLU A 20 7.26 14.75 9.31
N HIS A 21 8.26 13.91 9.05
CA HIS A 21 9.43 14.26 8.25
C HIS A 21 9.06 14.59 6.79
N ALA A 22 8.18 13.80 6.18
CA ALA A 22 7.70 14.05 4.82
C ALA A 22 6.94 15.38 4.73
N LYS A 23 6.10 15.68 5.72
CA LYS A 23 5.39 16.97 5.81
C LYS A 23 6.36 18.14 5.90
N ASP A 24 7.36 18.07 6.78
CA ASP A 24 8.34 19.15 6.98
C ASP A 24 9.22 19.36 5.74
N ALA A 25 9.53 18.28 5.02
CA ALA A 25 10.32 18.32 3.78
C ALA A 25 9.49 18.65 2.53
N GLY A 26 8.16 18.75 2.62
CA GLY A 26 7.27 18.91 1.46
C GLY A 26 7.27 17.70 0.51
N PHE A 27 7.62 16.51 1.00
CA PHE A 27 7.64 15.29 0.22
C PHE A 27 6.23 14.68 0.11
N PHE A 28 5.82 14.37 -1.12
CA PHE A 28 4.54 13.71 -1.40
C PHE A 28 4.77 12.20 -1.64
N GLY A 29 4.43 11.38 -0.64
CA GLY A 29 4.41 9.93 -0.77
C GLY A 29 3.07 9.42 -1.31
N THR A 30 3.09 8.40 -2.17
CA THR A 30 1.88 7.77 -2.73
C THR A 30 1.31 6.65 -1.86
N ASP A 31 2.12 6.12 -0.95
CA ASP A 31 1.76 5.10 0.02
C ASP A 31 2.65 5.23 1.28
N ASP A 32 2.33 4.49 2.35
CA ASP A 32 3.08 4.56 3.60
C ASP A 32 4.51 4.01 3.48
N ALA A 33 4.73 3.04 2.60
CA ALA A 33 6.07 2.51 2.30
C ALA A 33 7.00 3.60 1.76
N SER A 34 6.56 4.40 0.79
CA SER A 34 7.35 5.50 0.21
C SER A 34 7.71 6.57 1.23
N LEU A 35 6.81 6.85 2.20
CA LEU A 35 7.10 7.77 3.29
C LEU A 35 8.19 7.22 4.22
N VAL A 36 8.13 5.93 4.56
CA VAL A 36 9.14 5.28 5.40
C VAL A 36 10.48 5.19 4.67
N GLU A 37 10.49 4.85 3.39
CA GLU A 37 11.72 4.82 2.58
C GLU A 37 12.37 6.21 2.47
N PHE A 38 11.57 7.28 2.39
CA PHE A 38 12.06 8.66 2.36
C PHE A 38 12.89 9.02 3.61
N THR A 39 12.59 8.42 4.77
CA THR A 39 13.42 8.60 5.99
C THR A 39 14.77 7.86 5.95
N GLY A 40 15.06 7.10 4.89
CA GLY A 40 16.23 6.22 4.77
C GLY A 40 16.04 4.85 5.43
N ALA A 41 14.89 4.58 6.03
CA ALA A 41 14.55 3.27 6.57
C ALA A 41 14.29 2.25 5.44
N LYS A 42 14.52 0.96 5.73
CA LYS A 42 14.29 -0.13 4.77
C LYS A 42 12.89 -0.71 4.95
N VAL A 43 12.14 -0.84 3.85
CA VAL A 43 10.86 -1.56 3.81
C VAL A 43 11.09 -2.97 3.29
N LYS A 44 10.38 -3.95 3.88
CA LYS A 44 10.44 -5.35 3.45
C LYS A 44 9.20 -5.67 2.61
N MET A 45 9.44 -6.22 1.42
CA MET A 45 8.37 -6.72 0.57
C MET A 45 7.89 -8.11 1.04
N VAL A 46 6.57 -8.30 1.05
CA VAL A 46 5.90 -9.58 1.27
C VAL A 46 5.07 -9.89 0.04
N LYS A 47 5.12 -11.13 -0.43
CA LYS A 47 4.36 -11.54 -1.63
C LYS A 47 2.86 -11.51 -1.32
N GLY A 48 2.14 -10.63 -1.99
CA GLY A 48 0.67 -10.55 -1.95
C GLY A 48 -0.02 -11.37 -3.05
N SER A 49 -1.36 -11.39 -2.99
CA SER A 49 -2.20 -11.95 -4.06
C SER A 49 -2.49 -10.88 -5.10
N ARG A 50 -2.41 -11.24 -6.40
CA ARG A 50 -2.88 -10.37 -7.49
C ARG A 50 -4.39 -10.10 -7.43
N MET A 51 -5.15 -10.93 -6.71
CA MET A 51 -6.59 -10.78 -6.53
C MET A 51 -6.95 -9.73 -5.46
N ASN A 52 -5.97 -9.24 -4.69
CA ASN A 52 -6.14 -8.10 -3.80
C ASN A 52 -6.11 -6.79 -4.61
N ILE A 53 -7.17 -6.60 -5.39
CA ILE A 53 -7.33 -5.47 -6.29
C ILE A 53 -7.79 -4.22 -5.54
N LYS A 54 -7.36 -3.05 -6.02
CA LYS A 54 -7.95 -1.77 -5.64
C LYS A 54 -9.11 -1.49 -6.59
N ILE A 55 -10.33 -1.34 -6.07
CA ILE A 55 -11.49 -0.96 -6.87
C ILE A 55 -11.39 0.55 -7.15
N THR A 56 -11.23 0.91 -8.42
CA THR A 56 -11.05 2.31 -8.87
C THR A 56 -11.95 2.69 -10.04
N THR A 57 -12.52 1.70 -10.73
CA THR A 57 -13.41 1.82 -11.89
C THR A 57 -14.71 1.05 -11.65
N LYS A 58 -15.69 1.21 -12.55
CA LYS A 58 -16.95 0.44 -12.47
C LYS A 58 -16.74 -1.01 -12.85
N GLU A 59 -15.84 -1.26 -13.78
CA GLU A 59 -15.47 -2.59 -14.26
C GLU A 59 -14.77 -3.41 -13.17
N ASP A 60 -14.02 -2.77 -12.27
CA ASP A 60 -13.41 -3.43 -11.11
C ASP A 60 -14.45 -4.07 -10.17
N LEU A 61 -15.68 -3.55 -10.11
CA LEU A 61 -16.75 -4.12 -9.30
C LEU A 61 -17.16 -5.51 -9.82
N LEU A 62 -17.31 -5.64 -11.14
CA LEU A 62 -17.65 -6.92 -11.78
C LEU A 62 -16.57 -7.97 -11.51
N LEU A 63 -15.30 -7.55 -11.56
CA LEU A 63 -14.17 -8.42 -11.22
C LEU A 63 -14.18 -8.79 -9.73
N ALA A 64 -14.38 -7.83 -8.83
CA ALA A 64 -14.43 -8.08 -7.39
C ALA A 64 -15.54 -9.08 -7.02
N GLU A 65 -16.74 -8.90 -7.56
CA GLU A 65 -17.88 -9.82 -7.36
C GLU A 65 -17.56 -11.23 -7.86
N ALA A 66 -16.94 -11.36 -9.04
CA ALA A 66 -16.53 -12.64 -9.59
C ALA A 66 -15.46 -13.33 -8.72
N LEU A 67 -14.48 -12.57 -8.20
CA LEU A 67 -13.44 -13.10 -7.31
C LEU A 67 -14.03 -13.64 -6.01
N ILE A 68 -14.99 -12.93 -5.41
CA ILE A 68 -15.70 -13.36 -4.19
C ILE A 68 -16.52 -14.63 -4.48
N ALA A 69 -17.31 -14.63 -5.56
CA ALA A 69 -18.13 -15.78 -5.94
C ALA A 69 -17.29 -17.04 -6.20
N ALA A 70 -16.05 -16.88 -6.69
CA ALA A 70 -15.10 -17.96 -6.91
C ALA A 70 -14.30 -18.37 -5.66
N GLY A 71 -14.47 -17.69 -4.51
CA GLY A 71 -13.71 -17.96 -3.28
C GLY A 71 -12.21 -17.66 -3.39
N LEU A 72 -11.84 -16.70 -4.24
CA LEU A 72 -10.44 -16.31 -4.49
C LEU A 72 -9.97 -15.14 -3.60
N VAL A 73 -10.90 -14.51 -2.90
CA VAL A 73 -10.69 -13.42 -1.92
C VAL A 73 -11.62 -13.57 -0.73
#